data_AF-A0A165NHQ0-F1
#
_entry.id   AF-A0A165NHQ0-F1
#
_cell.length_a   1.000
_cell.length_b   1.000
_cell.length_c   1.000
_cell.angle_alpha   90.00
_cell.angle_beta   90.00
_cell.angle_gamma   90.00
#
_symmetry.space_group_name_H-M   'P 1'
#
loop_
_entity.id
_entity.type
_entity.pdbx_description
1 polymer ?
#
loop_
_entity_poly.entity_id
_entity_poly.type
_entity_poly.pdbx_seq_one_letter_code
_entity_poly.pdbx_strand_id
1 'polypeptide(L)'
;MDVDVVVLGSGLTESIAAAALSKAGFKVAHIDVNPYYGGDNASLTAEELVAWADERASDASSSSYVSAQRSKFTSISRSALPLPQSRQYSISLSPAVIPSVGPLIDALIASGVSRYGGFKLLEKVAIYIGPGSVKPVPGSKEDVFKSKDLSLLDKRRLMRFLMFAAGDFEGMKELEGKEDSPFTDFLRDVFSLGEETAAAIAYALAFCVSAQDPTLPSLQRIRKYLRSTGRYGPSSFLVGHYGGLGEIAQGFCRTAAVGGAAYILSHNISSVEPDQDGRKYRISLEGLDESLSCDLIISSPGYPSPESPSPAATDIATSSNHAIARAITVIDSPLSFSTPGASSDSAIDIPAAEEAGVQEEQTPSKQELDTALLVFPPSSLPGGSSQAAADVLVTGEGSMSAPKGKWILYLSLPLLEQTSESAEALLRPYLDATLGLVVPDPASSVPVQPLFSVFYIEHPESLAAAPSTGDASALSVLRPPPSSILISEQADSAAVNAEALFWKAVGALKAVGRRPKRRMDDGEDMGEEEVEVEGFWPPLDTLDDPLDDW
;
A
#
# COMPACT_ATOMS: atom_id res chain seq x y z
N MET A 1 -14.75 -22.06 21.60
CA MET A 1 -15.50 -21.74 20.35
C MET A 1 -15.08 -22.69 19.23
N ASP A 2 -16.01 -23.25 18.43
CA ASP A 2 -15.68 -24.11 17.27
C ASP A 2 -15.99 -23.37 15.95
N VAL A 3 -14.98 -23.21 15.09
CA VAL A 3 -15.06 -22.48 13.82
C VAL A 3 -14.45 -23.30 12.69
N ASP A 4 -14.69 -22.92 11.44
CA ASP A 4 -14.06 -23.60 10.29
C ASP A 4 -12.63 -23.08 10.10
N VAL A 5 -12.43 -21.77 10.22
CA VAL A 5 -11.15 -21.10 9.97
C VAL A 5 -10.78 -20.14 11.10
N VAL A 6 -9.54 -20.21 11.56
CA VAL A 6 -8.94 -19.11 12.35
C VAL A 6 -7.95 -18.35 11.47
N VAL A 7 -8.09 -17.02 11.45
CA VAL A 7 -7.17 -16.09 10.77
C VAL A 7 -6.37 -15.36 11.84
N LEU A 8 -5.04 -15.44 11.77
CA LEU A 8 -4.11 -14.80 12.70
C LEU A 8 -3.40 -13.63 12.00
N GLY A 9 -3.61 -12.42 12.52
CA GLY A 9 -3.17 -11.17 11.92
C GLY A 9 -4.25 -10.53 11.05
N SER A 10 -4.43 -9.22 11.20
CA SER A 10 -5.41 -8.40 10.49
C SER A 10 -4.80 -7.54 9.38
N GLY A 11 -3.71 -8.01 8.78
CA GLY A 11 -3.14 -7.42 7.57
C GLY A 11 -4.14 -7.33 6.43
N LEU A 12 -3.84 -6.54 5.39
CA LEU A 12 -4.77 -6.32 4.29
C LEU A 12 -5.14 -7.63 3.58
N THR A 13 -4.15 -8.49 3.30
CA THR A 13 -4.34 -9.80 2.65
C THR A 13 -5.25 -10.70 3.48
N GLU A 14 -4.96 -10.84 4.78
CA GLU A 14 -5.71 -11.67 5.71
C GLU A 14 -7.15 -11.17 5.88
N SER A 15 -7.33 -9.85 5.96
CA SER A 15 -8.64 -9.23 6.12
C SER A 15 -9.52 -9.42 4.88
N ILE A 16 -8.97 -9.29 3.68
CA ILE A 16 -9.69 -9.58 2.43
C ILE A 16 -10.10 -11.05 2.39
N ALA A 17 -9.18 -11.98 2.69
CA ALA A 17 -9.47 -13.40 2.68
C ALA A 17 -10.51 -13.79 3.75
N ALA A 18 -10.42 -13.25 4.96
CA ALA A 18 -11.39 -13.45 6.03
C ALA A 18 -12.79 -12.97 5.63
N ALA A 19 -12.88 -11.81 4.99
CA ALA A 19 -14.14 -11.26 4.49
C ALA A 19 -14.75 -12.16 3.41
N ALA A 20 -13.96 -12.62 2.45
CA ALA A 20 -14.43 -13.52 1.40
C ALA A 20 -14.89 -14.87 1.97
N LEU A 21 -14.14 -15.48 2.89
CA LEU A 21 -14.50 -16.74 3.54
C LEU A 21 -15.79 -16.61 4.36
N SER A 22 -15.92 -15.52 5.13
CA SER A 22 -17.13 -15.29 5.92
C SER A 22 -18.34 -15.05 5.02
N LYS A 23 -18.19 -14.27 3.94
CA LYS A 23 -19.27 -14.07 2.94
C LYS A 23 -19.64 -15.35 2.20
N ALA A 24 -18.68 -16.24 1.97
CA ALA A 24 -18.95 -17.54 1.38
C ALA A 24 -19.76 -18.44 2.32
N GLY A 25 -19.86 -18.14 3.62
CA GLY A 25 -20.64 -18.89 4.60
C GLY A 25 -19.81 -19.78 5.53
N PHE A 26 -18.49 -19.58 5.59
CA PHE A 26 -17.64 -20.27 6.58
C PHE A 26 -17.64 -19.53 7.92
N LYS A 27 -17.54 -20.29 9.02
CA LYS A 27 -17.36 -19.71 10.35
C LYS A 27 -15.90 -19.30 10.53
N VAL A 28 -15.66 -18.00 10.66
CA VAL A 28 -14.33 -17.42 10.79
C VAL A 28 -14.14 -16.83 12.19
N ALA A 29 -13.00 -17.08 12.82
CA ALA A 29 -12.50 -16.27 13.93
C ALA A 29 -11.22 -15.56 13.50
N HIS A 30 -11.18 -14.24 13.66
CA HIS A 30 -10.08 -13.39 13.22
C HIS A 30 -9.42 -12.74 14.45
N ILE A 31 -8.15 -13.09 14.68
CA ILE A 31 -7.42 -12.79 15.90
C ILE A 31 -6.22 -11.92 15.55
N ASP A 32 -5.97 -10.86 16.31
CA ASP A 32 -4.75 -10.06 16.24
C ASP A 32 -4.21 -9.80 17.65
N VAL A 33 -2.88 -9.87 17.79
CA VAL A 33 -2.22 -9.53 19.05
C VAL A 33 -2.17 -8.02 19.28
N ASN A 34 -2.23 -7.22 18.21
CA ASN A 34 -2.23 -5.77 18.31
C ASN A 34 -3.59 -5.29 18.84
N PRO A 35 -3.63 -4.14 19.55
CA PRO A 35 -4.88 -3.52 19.98
C PRO A 35 -5.60 -2.76 18.85
N TYR A 36 -5.05 -2.78 17.64
CA TYR A 36 -5.55 -2.12 16.44
C TYR A 36 -5.60 -3.11 15.27
N TYR A 37 -6.35 -2.76 14.23
CA TYR A 37 -6.43 -3.53 12.99
C TYR A 37 -5.34 -3.15 11.99
N GLY A 38 -5.10 -4.02 11.00
CA GLY A 38 -4.24 -3.74 9.86
C GLY A 38 -2.86 -4.38 9.95
N GLY A 39 -2.45 -4.92 11.10
CA GLY A 39 -1.12 -5.47 11.30
C GLY A 39 -0.02 -4.51 10.85
N ASP A 40 0.84 -4.94 9.93
CA ASP A 40 1.90 -4.11 9.37
C ASP A 40 1.38 -3.07 8.35
N ASN A 41 0.11 -3.17 7.93
CA ASN A 41 -0.58 -2.17 7.11
C ASN A 41 -1.37 -1.15 7.94
N ALA A 42 -1.28 -1.17 9.27
CA ALA A 42 -2.12 -0.35 10.14
C ALA A 42 -2.00 1.16 9.88
N SER A 43 -3.11 1.86 10.18
CA SER A 43 -3.16 3.31 10.32
C SER A 43 -3.24 3.62 11.81
N LEU A 44 -2.27 4.38 12.32
CA LEU A 44 -2.07 4.60 13.75
C LEU A 44 -2.29 6.07 14.10
N THR A 45 -2.85 6.32 15.28
CA THR A 45 -2.75 7.63 15.92
C THR A 45 -1.30 7.94 16.30
N ALA A 46 -0.99 9.20 16.62
CA ALA A 46 0.39 9.56 16.96
C ALA A 46 0.90 8.87 18.24
N GLU A 47 0.05 8.65 19.23
CA GLU A 47 0.38 7.90 20.45
C GLU A 47 0.62 6.42 20.14
N GLU A 48 -0.20 5.80 19.28
CA GLU A 48 -0.02 4.41 18.87
C GLU A 48 1.28 4.22 18.07
N LEU A 49 1.66 5.18 17.22
CA LEU A 49 2.94 5.14 16.51
C LEU A 49 4.14 5.21 17.47
N VAL A 50 4.05 6.03 18.52
CA VAL A 50 5.09 6.10 19.56
C VAL A 50 5.19 4.77 20.30
N ALA A 51 4.06 4.19 20.70
CA ALA A 51 4.02 2.88 21.37
C ALA A 51 4.58 1.77 20.46
N TRP A 52 4.20 1.77 19.18
CA TRP A 52 4.70 0.83 18.17
C TRP A 52 6.22 0.89 18.04
N ALA A 53 6.80 2.10 17.98
CA ALA A 53 8.23 2.32 17.86
C ALA A 53 8.98 1.89 19.14
N ASP A 54 8.47 2.28 20.32
CA ASP A 54 9.12 1.98 21.60
C ASP A 54 9.11 0.48 21.93
N GLU A 55 8.01 -0.23 21.64
CA GLU A 55 7.90 -1.67 21.86
C GLU A 55 8.93 -2.44 21.01
N ARG A 56 9.15 -2.01 19.77
CA ARG A 56 10.07 -2.64 18.82
C ARG A 56 11.54 -2.21 19.05
N ALA A 57 11.77 -1.05 19.64
CA ALA A 57 13.11 -0.60 20.03
C ALA A 57 13.59 -1.19 21.38
N SER A 58 12.70 -1.78 22.16
CA SER A 58 13.00 -2.31 23.50
C SER A 58 13.72 -3.66 23.48
N ASP A 59 14.59 -3.90 24.46
CA ASP A 59 15.28 -5.19 24.69
C ASP A 59 14.54 -6.12 25.68
N ALA A 60 13.35 -5.73 26.16
CA ALA A 60 12.62 -6.49 27.18
C ALA A 60 12.14 -7.87 26.67
N SER A 61 11.95 -8.85 27.57
CA SER A 61 11.35 -10.14 27.19
C SER A 61 9.99 -9.93 26.56
N SER A 62 9.78 -10.53 25.39
CA SER A 62 8.62 -10.25 24.56
C SER A 62 7.96 -11.54 24.08
N SER A 63 6.70 -11.45 23.66
CA SER A 63 6.00 -12.58 23.03
C SER A 63 6.71 -13.00 21.73
N SER A 64 6.40 -14.20 21.22
CA SER A 64 6.96 -14.67 19.93
C SER A 64 6.69 -13.67 18.80
N TYR A 65 5.49 -13.06 18.80
CA TYR A 65 5.11 -12.07 17.79
C TYR A 65 5.99 -10.82 17.85
N VAL A 66 6.12 -10.21 19.03
CA VAL A 66 6.94 -8.99 19.20
C VAL A 66 8.40 -9.29 18.86
N SER A 67 8.90 -10.49 19.18
CA SER A 67 10.27 -10.91 18.84
C SER A 67 10.48 -11.01 17.32
N ALA A 68 9.49 -11.54 16.58
CA ALA A 68 9.50 -11.56 15.12
C ALA A 68 9.41 -10.14 14.54
N GLN A 69 8.55 -9.28 15.10
CA GLN A 69 8.42 -7.87 14.71
C GLN A 69 9.71 -7.08 14.92
N ARG A 70 10.46 -7.31 16.01
CA ARG A 70 11.79 -6.71 16.24
C ARG A 70 12.86 -7.18 15.25
N SER A 71 12.69 -8.37 14.70
CA SER A 71 13.57 -8.87 13.64
C SER A 71 13.20 -8.27 12.27
N LYS A 72 11.91 -7.99 12.05
CA LYS A 72 11.40 -7.35 10.84
C LYS A 72 11.68 -5.84 10.82
N PHE A 73 11.51 -5.15 11.94
CA PHE A 73 11.67 -3.70 12.07
C PHE A 73 12.88 -3.39 12.96
N THR A 74 13.93 -2.86 12.36
CA THR A 74 15.23 -2.60 13.02
C THR A 74 15.64 -1.14 12.87
N SER A 75 16.74 -0.73 13.53
CA SER A 75 17.27 0.64 13.49
C SER A 75 16.23 1.72 13.82
N ILE A 76 15.33 1.44 14.76
CA ILE A 76 14.23 2.34 15.10
C ILE A 76 14.76 3.54 15.89
N SER A 77 14.52 4.76 15.40
CA SER A 77 14.72 6.00 16.14
C SER A 77 13.49 6.90 16.00
N ARG A 78 13.22 7.74 16.99
CA ARG A 78 12.11 8.72 16.90
C ARG A 78 12.43 10.00 17.65
N SER A 79 11.68 11.06 17.33
CA SER A 79 11.70 12.30 18.11
C SER A 79 11.28 12.04 19.56
N ALA A 80 11.91 12.75 20.50
CA ALA A 80 11.69 12.54 21.94
C ALA A 80 10.28 12.94 22.38
N LEU A 81 9.77 14.06 21.87
CA LEU A 81 8.44 14.58 22.20
C LEU A 81 7.39 13.98 21.25
N PRO A 82 6.27 13.46 21.76
CA PRO A 82 5.16 13.00 20.92
C PRO A 82 4.44 14.19 20.28
N LEU A 83 3.72 13.92 19.19
CA LEU A 83 2.83 14.90 18.59
C LEU A 83 1.64 15.21 19.51
N PRO A 84 1.25 16.48 19.68
CA PRO A 84 0.02 16.82 20.39
C PRO A 84 -1.21 16.36 19.58
N GLN A 85 -2.37 16.25 20.25
CA GLN A 85 -3.65 15.93 19.60
C GLN A 85 -3.64 14.62 18.80
N SER A 86 -3.05 13.58 19.40
CA SER A 86 -2.82 12.25 18.81
C SER A 86 -3.92 11.72 17.88
N ARG A 87 -5.19 11.82 18.28
CA ARG A 87 -6.36 11.30 17.54
C ARG A 87 -6.67 12.01 16.22
N GLN A 88 -6.07 13.18 15.97
CA GLN A 88 -6.25 13.91 14.71
C GLN A 88 -5.32 13.40 13.61
N TYR A 89 -4.40 12.49 13.94
CA TYR A 89 -3.50 11.85 13.00
C TYR A 89 -3.96 10.42 12.71
N SER A 90 -3.85 10.04 11.44
CA SER A 90 -4.03 8.67 10.97
C SER A 90 -2.83 8.31 10.10
N ILE A 91 -1.80 7.79 10.76
CA ILE A 91 -0.45 7.63 10.24
C ILE A 91 -0.26 6.20 9.74
N SER A 92 0.00 6.06 8.44
CA SER A 92 0.14 4.76 7.81
C SER A 92 1.52 4.16 8.09
N LEU A 93 1.58 2.90 8.57
CA LEU A 93 2.83 2.13 8.60
C LEU A 93 3.24 1.65 7.20
N SER A 94 2.28 1.61 6.28
CA SER A 94 2.41 1.04 4.94
C SER A 94 1.84 2.00 3.90
N PRO A 95 2.48 3.18 3.73
CA PRO A 95 2.03 4.21 2.80
C PRO A 95 2.02 3.66 1.37
N ALA A 96 0.92 3.87 0.65
CA ALA A 96 0.72 3.37 -0.70
C ALA A 96 -0.10 4.35 -1.55
N VAL A 97 0.09 4.27 -2.86
CA VAL A 97 -0.78 4.89 -3.87
C VAL A 97 -1.51 3.79 -4.62
N ILE A 98 -2.81 3.93 -4.79
CA ILE A 98 -3.67 2.87 -5.32
C ILE A 98 -4.02 3.20 -6.76
N PRO A 99 -3.64 2.37 -7.75
CA PRO A 99 -4.08 2.58 -9.13
C PRO A 99 -5.61 2.61 -9.20
N SER A 100 -6.18 3.56 -9.95
CA SER A 100 -7.64 3.71 -10.09
C SER A 100 -8.33 2.50 -10.73
N VAL A 101 -7.57 1.60 -11.36
CA VAL A 101 -8.05 0.31 -11.88
C VAL A 101 -7.05 -0.77 -11.47
N GLY A 102 -7.54 -1.81 -10.80
CA GLY A 102 -6.71 -2.91 -10.34
C GLY A 102 -7.46 -3.86 -9.39
N PRO A 103 -6.85 -5.01 -9.07
CA PRO A 103 -7.41 -6.03 -8.18
C PRO A 103 -8.00 -5.50 -6.87
N LEU A 104 -7.37 -4.51 -6.22
CA LEU A 104 -7.90 -3.94 -4.98
C LEU A 104 -9.18 -3.14 -5.20
N ILE A 105 -9.21 -2.28 -6.22
CA ILE A 105 -10.42 -1.50 -6.56
C ILE A 105 -11.56 -2.44 -6.94
N ASP A 106 -11.28 -3.48 -7.73
CA ASP A 106 -12.26 -4.49 -8.10
C ASP A 106 -12.80 -5.23 -6.86
N ALA A 107 -11.91 -5.63 -5.94
CA ALA A 107 -12.29 -6.26 -4.67
C ALA A 107 -13.13 -5.32 -3.77
N LEU A 108 -12.79 -4.04 -3.68
CA LEU A 108 -13.55 -3.04 -2.92
C LEU A 108 -14.97 -2.85 -3.44
N ILE A 109 -15.14 -2.86 -4.77
CA ILE A 109 -16.44 -2.73 -5.41
C ILE A 109 -17.24 -4.03 -5.23
N ALA A 110 -16.66 -5.18 -5.59
CA ALA A 110 -17.33 -6.48 -5.55
C ALA A 110 -17.71 -6.92 -4.13
N SER A 111 -16.89 -6.60 -3.13
CA SER A 111 -17.19 -6.90 -1.72
C SER A 111 -18.15 -5.90 -1.07
N GLY A 112 -18.35 -4.71 -1.66
CA GLY A 112 -19.11 -3.61 -1.06
C GLY A 112 -18.34 -2.78 -0.02
N VAL A 113 -17.05 -3.08 0.23
CA VAL A 113 -16.18 -2.33 1.16
C VAL A 113 -15.95 -0.89 0.72
N SER A 114 -16.07 -0.60 -0.58
CA SER A 114 -16.03 0.77 -1.14
C SER A 114 -16.99 1.76 -0.46
N ARG A 115 -18.01 1.28 0.27
CA ARG A 115 -18.94 2.11 1.04
C ARG A 115 -18.39 2.62 2.38
N TYR A 116 -17.30 2.03 2.88
CA TYR A 116 -16.75 2.32 4.21
C TYR A 116 -15.55 3.27 4.18
N GLY A 117 -14.92 3.47 3.02
CA GLY A 117 -13.70 4.26 2.87
C GLY A 117 -13.87 5.43 1.91
N GLY A 118 -13.09 6.49 2.14
CA GLY A 118 -12.95 7.62 1.22
C GLY A 118 -11.62 7.58 0.48
N PHE A 119 -11.59 8.18 -0.70
CA PHE A 119 -10.38 8.30 -1.52
C PHE A 119 -10.26 9.71 -2.06
N LYS A 120 -9.01 10.16 -2.22
CA LYS A 120 -8.65 11.38 -2.93
C LYS A 120 -7.69 11.06 -4.06
N LEU A 121 -7.69 11.83 -5.14
CA LEU A 121 -6.70 11.70 -6.20
C LEU A 121 -5.32 12.15 -5.73
N LEU A 122 -4.27 11.45 -6.16
CA LEU A 122 -2.90 11.95 -6.03
C LEU A 122 -2.74 13.17 -6.94
N GLU A 123 -2.45 14.35 -6.38
CA GLU A 123 -2.48 15.60 -7.14
C GLU A 123 -1.28 15.74 -8.08
N LYS A 124 -0.08 15.38 -7.62
CA LYS A 124 1.15 15.52 -8.41
C LYS A 124 2.13 14.37 -8.20
N VAL A 125 2.88 14.07 -9.26
CA VAL A 125 4.13 13.30 -9.18
C VAL A 125 5.25 14.22 -9.68
N ALA A 126 6.37 14.28 -8.99
CA ALA A 126 7.49 15.12 -9.36
C ALA A 126 8.82 14.40 -9.15
N ILE A 127 9.83 14.81 -9.91
CA ILE A 127 11.19 14.29 -9.84
C ILE A 127 12.10 15.36 -9.28
N TYR A 128 12.93 14.97 -8.32
CA TYR A 128 14.00 15.83 -7.82
C TYR A 128 15.08 16.04 -8.88
N ILE A 129 15.40 17.31 -9.15
CA ILE A 129 16.44 17.69 -10.13
C ILE A 129 17.62 18.43 -9.49
N GLY A 130 17.45 18.92 -8.26
CA GLY A 130 18.51 19.59 -7.53
C GLY A 130 17.99 20.39 -6.33
N PRO A 131 18.88 21.03 -5.55
CA PRO A 131 18.51 21.72 -4.33
C PRO A 131 17.39 22.74 -4.54
N GLY A 132 16.27 22.55 -3.84
CA GLY A 132 15.10 23.44 -3.93
C GLY A 132 14.34 23.37 -5.27
N SER A 133 14.62 22.38 -6.12
CA SER A 133 14.07 22.30 -7.47
C SER A 133 13.58 20.90 -7.82
N VAL A 134 12.33 20.83 -8.29
CA VAL A 134 11.68 19.62 -8.75
C VAL A 134 11.02 19.85 -10.11
N LYS A 135 10.89 18.78 -10.89
CA LYS A 135 10.21 18.78 -12.18
C LYS A 135 8.91 17.96 -12.07
N PRO A 136 7.72 18.59 -12.15
CA PRO A 136 6.46 17.87 -12.21
C PRO A 136 6.39 16.96 -13.44
N VAL A 137 5.92 15.74 -13.25
CA VAL A 137 5.68 14.78 -14.35
C VAL A 137 4.31 15.09 -14.97
N PRO A 138 4.24 15.27 -16.30
CA PRO A 138 2.96 15.50 -16.98
C PRO A 138 1.97 14.35 -16.73
N GLY A 139 0.77 14.67 -16.24
CA GLY A 139 -0.27 13.68 -15.94
C GLY A 139 -1.15 13.32 -17.14
N SER A 140 -1.17 14.16 -18.18
CA SER A 140 -2.00 13.97 -19.37
C SER A 140 -1.26 14.26 -20.67
N LYS A 141 -1.86 13.82 -21.80
CA LYS A 141 -1.38 14.20 -23.14
C LYS A 141 -1.34 15.72 -23.31
N GLU A 142 -2.35 16.42 -22.78
CA GLU A 142 -2.43 17.87 -22.83
C GLU A 142 -1.28 18.54 -22.06
N ASP A 143 -0.90 18.01 -20.90
CA ASP A 143 0.22 18.53 -20.12
C ASP A 143 1.55 18.34 -20.84
N VAL A 144 1.74 17.20 -21.52
CA VAL A 144 2.90 16.97 -22.41
C VAL A 144 2.93 18.00 -23.53
N PHE A 145 1.78 18.32 -24.14
CA PHE A 145 1.70 19.34 -25.19
C PHE A 145 1.99 20.74 -24.65
N LYS A 146 1.48 21.10 -23.47
CA LYS A 146 1.67 22.41 -22.82
C LYS A 146 3.09 22.61 -22.24
N SER A 147 3.82 21.53 -21.95
CA SER A 147 5.18 21.61 -21.40
C SER A 147 6.12 22.42 -22.29
N LYS A 148 6.76 23.45 -21.72
CA LYS A 148 7.78 24.27 -22.42
C LYS A 148 9.18 23.65 -22.35
N ASP A 149 9.37 22.67 -21.46
CA ASP A 149 10.66 22.04 -21.18
C ASP A 149 11.02 20.92 -22.17
N LEU A 150 10.07 20.51 -23.02
CA LEU A 150 10.25 19.45 -24.01
C LEU A 150 10.25 20.02 -25.44
N SER A 151 11.26 19.66 -26.23
CA SER A 151 11.28 20.01 -27.66
C SER A 151 10.14 19.30 -28.41
N LEU A 152 9.75 19.81 -29.59
CA LEU A 152 8.73 19.16 -30.43
C LEU A 152 9.13 17.72 -30.82
N LEU A 153 10.42 17.46 -31.01
CA LEU A 153 10.93 16.13 -31.33
C LEU A 153 10.79 15.19 -30.12
N ASP A 154 11.12 15.67 -28.92
CA ASP A 154 11.00 14.88 -27.69
C ASP A 154 9.54 14.58 -27.37
N LYS A 155 8.64 15.55 -27.55
CA LYS A 155 7.19 15.33 -27.42
C LYS A 155 6.70 14.24 -28.37
N ARG A 156 7.16 14.23 -29.63
CA ARG A 156 6.79 13.20 -30.60
C ARG A 156 7.30 11.81 -30.20
N ARG A 157 8.54 11.72 -29.71
CA ARG A 157 9.14 10.45 -29.25
C ARG A 157 8.43 9.92 -28.01
N LEU A 158 8.17 10.79 -27.04
CA LEU A 158 7.42 10.47 -25.82
C LEU A 158 6.01 9.97 -26.17
N MET A 159 5.28 10.67 -27.04
CA MET A 159 3.95 10.25 -27.44
C MET A 159 3.95 8.90 -28.18
N ARG A 160 4.98 8.63 -29.02
CA ARG A 160 5.15 7.31 -29.64
C ARG A 160 5.31 6.21 -28.59
N PHE A 161 6.14 6.44 -27.58
CA PHE A 161 6.32 5.51 -26.48
C PHE A 161 5.04 5.30 -25.67
N LEU A 162 4.35 6.37 -25.26
CA LEU A 162 3.12 6.26 -24.46
C LEU A 162 2.01 5.51 -25.19
N MET A 163 1.87 5.72 -26.51
CA MET A 163 0.92 4.94 -27.33
C MET A 163 1.28 3.45 -27.39
N PHE A 164 2.58 3.14 -27.51
CA PHE A 164 3.07 1.77 -27.47
C PHE A 164 2.79 1.11 -26.10
N ALA A 165 3.14 1.79 -25.00
CA ALA A 165 2.95 1.26 -23.65
C ALA A 165 1.47 1.11 -23.25
N ALA A 166 0.57 1.95 -23.76
CA ALA A 166 -0.87 1.82 -23.52
C ALA A 166 -1.52 0.66 -24.30
N GLY A 167 -0.92 0.26 -25.43
CA GLY A 167 -1.43 -0.78 -26.32
C GLY A 167 -1.04 -2.20 -25.91
N ASP A 168 -1.28 -3.14 -26.83
CA ASP A 168 -0.87 -4.53 -26.70
C ASP A 168 0.53 -4.67 -27.30
N PHE A 169 1.54 -4.47 -26.46
CA PHE A 169 2.95 -4.50 -26.85
C PHE A 169 3.50 -5.93 -26.93
N GLU A 170 2.79 -6.92 -26.39
CA GLU A 170 3.18 -8.33 -26.47
C GLU A 170 3.22 -8.79 -27.93
N GLY A 171 4.39 -9.24 -28.39
CA GLY A 171 4.62 -9.67 -29.78
C GLY A 171 4.99 -8.56 -30.76
N MET A 172 5.17 -7.32 -30.29
CA MET A 172 5.71 -6.24 -31.12
C MET A 172 7.23 -6.36 -31.27
N LYS A 173 7.75 -6.04 -32.45
CA LYS A 173 9.20 -6.09 -32.77
C LYS A 173 10.05 -5.19 -31.89
N GLU A 174 9.45 -4.12 -31.36
CA GLU A 174 10.12 -3.22 -30.42
C GLU A 174 10.59 -3.96 -29.16
N LEU A 175 9.77 -4.85 -28.61
CA LEU A 175 10.00 -5.57 -27.35
C LEU A 175 10.69 -6.92 -27.52
N GLU A 176 10.52 -7.58 -28.67
CA GLU A 176 11.07 -8.92 -28.94
C GLU A 176 12.57 -9.02 -28.61
N GLY A 177 12.91 -9.88 -27.64
CA GLY A 177 14.28 -10.14 -27.20
C GLY A 177 14.86 -9.07 -26.26
N LYS A 178 14.03 -8.17 -25.74
CA LYS A 178 14.41 -7.07 -24.82
C LYS A 178 13.61 -7.06 -23.53
N GLU A 179 12.82 -8.09 -23.27
CA GLU A 179 11.92 -8.21 -22.12
C GLU A 179 12.66 -8.06 -20.79
N ASP A 180 13.84 -8.67 -20.69
CA ASP A 180 14.70 -8.66 -19.50
C ASP A 180 15.78 -7.57 -19.54
N SER A 181 15.85 -6.76 -20.60
CA SER A 181 16.84 -5.69 -20.69
C SER A 181 16.50 -4.54 -19.72
N PRO A 182 17.50 -3.79 -19.24
CA PRO A 182 17.28 -2.63 -18.39
C PRO A 182 16.29 -1.65 -19.04
N PHE A 183 15.24 -1.27 -18.31
CA PHE A 183 14.15 -0.48 -18.86
C PHE A 183 14.62 0.90 -19.36
N THR A 184 15.58 1.51 -18.67
CA THR A 184 16.17 2.78 -19.11
C THR A 184 16.87 2.66 -20.46
N ASP A 185 17.51 1.52 -20.73
CA ASP A 185 18.23 1.27 -21.98
C ASP A 185 17.23 1.06 -23.11
N PHE A 186 16.16 0.30 -22.86
CA PHE A 186 15.05 0.14 -23.79
C PHE A 186 14.43 1.49 -24.23
N LEU A 187 14.19 2.40 -23.28
CA LEU A 187 13.64 3.73 -23.56
C LEU A 187 14.57 4.57 -24.46
N ARG A 188 15.88 4.51 -24.23
CA ARG A 188 16.87 5.24 -25.02
C ARG A 188 17.11 4.60 -26.38
N ASP A 189 17.27 3.29 -26.44
CA ASP A 189 17.71 2.60 -27.65
C ASP A 189 16.57 2.38 -28.63
N VAL A 190 15.36 2.03 -28.14
CA VAL A 190 14.22 1.70 -29.00
C VAL A 190 13.39 2.94 -29.34
N PHE A 191 13.20 3.84 -28.38
CA PHE A 191 12.37 5.04 -28.54
C PHE A 191 13.17 6.35 -28.68
N SER A 192 14.50 6.29 -28.58
CA SER A 192 15.38 7.46 -28.72
C SER A 192 15.04 8.59 -27.75
N LEU A 193 14.55 8.25 -26.56
CA LEU A 193 14.23 9.22 -25.52
C LEU A 193 15.52 9.75 -24.88
N GLY A 194 15.55 11.05 -24.58
CA GLY A 194 16.66 11.66 -23.85
C GLY A 194 16.78 11.13 -22.42
N GLU A 195 17.95 11.27 -21.80
CA GLU A 195 18.26 10.74 -20.47
C GLU A 195 17.27 11.21 -19.39
N GLU A 196 16.98 12.51 -19.33
CA GLU A 196 16.01 13.06 -18.37
C GLU A 196 14.61 12.47 -18.55
N THR A 197 14.14 12.34 -19.80
CA THR A 197 12.81 11.80 -20.09
C THR A 197 12.75 10.29 -19.80
N ALA A 198 13.81 9.56 -20.11
CA ALA A 198 13.92 8.14 -19.80
C ALA A 198 13.93 7.91 -18.29
N ALA A 199 14.70 8.70 -17.53
CA ALA A 199 14.70 8.67 -16.06
C ALA A 199 13.31 9.00 -15.51
N ALA A 200 12.62 9.99 -16.07
CA ALA A 200 11.28 10.34 -15.61
C ALA A 200 10.25 9.23 -15.81
N ILE A 201 10.30 8.57 -16.97
CA ILE A 201 9.42 7.43 -17.24
C ILE A 201 9.78 6.24 -16.33
N ALA A 202 11.08 5.93 -16.17
CA ALA A 202 11.51 4.80 -15.35
C ALA A 202 11.15 4.99 -13.88
N TYR A 203 11.54 6.12 -13.28
CA TYR A 203 11.45 6.27 -11.83
C TYR A 203 10.11 6.85 -11.38
N ALA A 204 9.50 7.76 -12.13
CA ALA A 204 8.28 8.45 -11.68
C ALA A 204 6.98 8.01 -12.37
N LEU A 205 7.05 7.30 -13.50
CA LEU A 205 5.87 6.69 -14.12
C LEU A 205 5.82 5.18 -13.88
N ALA A 206 6.93 4.45 -14.07
CA ALA A 206 6.96 3.02 -13.80
C ALA A 206 7.18 2.69 -12.32
N PHE A 207 7.85 3.56 -11.55
CA PHE A 207 8.35 3.30 -10.18
C PHE A 207 9.43 2.22 -10.16
N CYS A 208 10.37 2.28 -11.10
CA CYS A 208 11.56 1.43 -11.06
C CYS A 208 12.36 1.70 -9.78
N VAL A 209 12.84 0.65 -9.12
CA VAL A 209 13.71 0.75 -7.95
C VAL A 209 15.13 1.08 -8.39
N SER A 210 15.61 0.42 -9.44
CA SER A 210 16.99 0.53 -9.91
C SER A 210 17.06 0.80 -11.41
N ALA A 211 18.25 1.15 -11.89
CA ALA A 211 18.52 1.19 -13.34
C ALA A 211 18.42 -0.18 -14.02
N GLN A 212 18.54 -1.27 -13.25
CA GLN A 212 18.54 -2.65 -13.75
C GLN A 212 17.15 -3.28 -13.81
N ASP A 213 16.10 -2.52 -13.48
CA ASP A 213 14.74 -3.02 -13.51
C ASP A 213 14.37 -3.48 -14.93
N PRO A 214 13.79 -4.68 -15.08
CA PRO A 214 13.51 -5.26 -16.40
C PRO A 214 12.42 -4.51 -17.15
N THR A 215 12.51 -4.52 -18.48
CA THR A 215 11.62 -3.80 -19.38
C THR A 215 10.17 -4.28 -19.29
N LEU A 216 9.92 -5.59 -19.33
CA LEU A 216 8.56 -6.14 -19.43
C LEU A 216 7.69 -5.80 -18.20
N PRO A 217 8.12 -6.05 -16.95
CA PRO A 217 7.35 -5.65 -15.77
C PRO A 217 7.13 -4.13 -15.70
N SER A 218 8.12 -3.34 -16.13
CA SER A 218 8.01 -1.87 -16.18
C SER A 218 6.95 -1.40 -17.19
N LEU A 219 6.88 -2.02 -18.36
CA LEU A 219 5.84 -1.74 -19.35
C LEU A 219 4.44 -2.15 -18.87
N GLN A 220 4.32 -3.30 -18.20
CA GLN A 220 3.05 -3.77 -17.64
C GLN A 220 2.50 -2.79 -16.59
N ARG A 221 3.37 -2.28 -15.70
CA ARG A 221 3.05 -1.23 -14.74
C ARG A 221 2.57 0.04 -15.42
N ILE A 222 3.33 0.56 -16.37
CA ILE A 222 2.95 1.78 -17.12
C ILE A 222 1.60 1.59 -17.81
N ARG A 223 1.38 0.45 -18.48
CA ARG A 223 0.10 0.17 -19.16
C ARG A 223 -1.07 0.26 -18.19
N LYS A 224 -0.93 -0.33 -17.01
CA LYS A 224 -1.95 -0.28 -15.95
C LYS A 224 -2.22 1.15 -15.49
N TYR A 225 -1.19 1.95 -15.27
CA TYR A 225 -1.35 3.33 -14.83
C TYR A 225 -1.98 4.22 -15.91
N LEU A 226 -1.58 4.04 -17.18
CA LEU A 226 -2.18 4.75 -18.32
C LEU A 226 -3.66 4.36 -18.52
N ARG A 227 -4.04 3.11 -18.25
CA ARG A 227 -5.44 2.65 -18.26
C ARG A 227 -6.24 3.15 -17.05
N SER A 228 -5.55 3.49 -15.95
CA SER A 228 -6.17 4.03 -14.73
C SER A 228 -6.52 5.51 -14.85
N THR A 229 -5.82 6.27 -15.69
CA THR A 229 -6.06 7.70 -15.93
C THR A 229 -7.49 7.94 -16.44
N GLY A 230 -8.19 8.92 -15.87
CA GLY A 230 -9.53 9.31 -16.31
C GLY A 230 -10.68 8.50 -15.69
N ARG A 231 -10.39 7.42 -14.94
CA ARG A 231 -11.43 6.59 -14.30
C ARG A 231 -12.21 7.33 -13.21
N TYR A 232 -11.49 8.09 -12.37
CA TYR A 232 -12.04 8.92 -11.29
C TYR A 232 -11.61 10.40 -11.40
N GLY A 233 -10.68 10.70 -12.31
CA GLY A 233 -10.15 12.04 -12.53
C GLY A 233 -8.83 12.02 -13.28
N PRO A 234 -8.09 13.14 -13.30
CA PRO A 234 -6.87 13.28 -14.10
C PRO A 234 -5.70 12.42 -13.60
N SER A 235 -5.71 11.96 -12.34
CA SER A 235 -4.66 11.11 -11.79
C SER A 235 -4.92 9.63 -12.05
N SER A 236 -3.86 8.87 -12.27
CA SER A 236 -3.89 7.40 -12.32
C SER A 236 -4.01 6.77 -10.94
N PHE A 237 -3.80 7.55 -9.87
CA PHE A 237 -3.67 7.05 -8.51
C PHE A 237 -4.64 7.72 -7.54
N LEU A 238 -5.09 6.91 -6.59
CA LEU A 238 -5.86 7.29 -5.43
C LEU A 238 -4.97 7.20 -4.18
N VAL A 239 -5.24 8.07 -3.23
CA VAL A 239 -4.74 8.03 -1.85
C VAL A 239 -5.96 7.74 -0.97
N GLY A 240 -5.91 6.66 -0.19
CA GLY A 240 -6.98 6.33 0.75
C GLY A 240 -7.00 7.30 1.92
N HIS A 241 -8.20 7.71 2.35
CA HIS A 241 -8.35 8.60 3.50
C HIS A 241 -7.93 7.93 4.80
N TYR A 242 -7.61 8.74 5.82
CA TYR A 242 -7.33 8.28 7.20
C TYR A 242 -6.21 7.23 7.28
N GLY A 243 -5.17 7.35 6.45
CA GLY A 243 -3.99 6.47 6.48
C GLY A 243 -4.06 5.24 5.57
N GLY A 244 -5.01 5.19 4.64
CA GLY A 244 -4.92 4.35 3.44
C GLY A 244 -5.20 2.86 3.69
N LEU A 245 -4.19 2.00 3.54
CA LEU A 245 -4.38 0.55 3.52
C LEU A 245 -4.93 -0.01 4.85
N GLY A 246 -4.58 0.59 5.98
CA GLY A 246 -5.06 0.15 7.30
C GLY A 246 -6.57 0.32 7.48
N GLU A 247 -7.14 1.41 6.94
CA GLU A 247 -8.58 1.65 6.94
C GLU A 247 -9.31 0.73 5.96
N ILE A 248 -8.67 0.44 4.83
CA ILE A 248 -9.20 -0.54 3.88
C ILE A 248 -9.25 -1.93 4.51
N ALA A 249 -8.19 -2.35 5.23
CA ALA A 249 -8.17 -3.61 5.96
C ALA A 249 -9.32 -3.68 7.00
N GLN A 250 -9.53 -2.60 7.77
CA GLN A 250 -10.68 -2.49 8.68
C GLN A 250 -12.03 -2.61 7.98
N GLY A 251 -12.19 -2.02 6.78
CA GLY A 251 -13.40 -2.16 5.97
C GLY A 251 -13.68 -3.62 5.58
N PHE A 252 -12.65 -4.38 5.24
CA PHE A 252 -12.77 -5.83 5.03
C PHE A 252 -13.06 -6.58 6.34
N CYS A 253 -12.42 -6.23 7.46
CA CYS A 253 -12.74 -6.83 8.76
C CYS A 253 -14.21 -6.61 9.14
N ARG A 254 -14.75 -5.40 8.92
CA ARG A 254 -16.18 -5.10 9.11
C ARG A 254 -17.05 -5.98 8.23
N THR A 255 -16.66 -6.19 6.98
CA THR A 255 -17.41 -7.02 6.04
C THR A 255 -17.43 -8.49 6.48
N ALA A 256 -16.30 -9.00 6.99
CA ALA A 256 -16.26 -10.33 7.60
C ALA A 256 -17.16 -10.41 8.85
N ALA A 257 -17.12 -9.40 9.73
CA ALA A 257 -17.96 -9.36 10.93
C ALA A 257 -19.46 -9.37 10.60
N VAL A 258 -19.88 -8.61 9.58
CA VAL A 258 -21.26 -8.65 9.05
C VAL A 258 -21.60 -10.04 8.51
N GLY A 259 -20.63 -10.73 7.91
CA GLY A 259 -20.75 -12.13 7.50
C GLY A 259 -20.72 -13.15 8.65
N GLY A 260 -20.63 -12.71 9.91
CA GLY A 260 -20.63 -13.56 11.09
C GLY A 260 -19.26 -13.94 11.66
N ALA A 261 -18.16 -13.36 11.15
CA ALA A 261 -16.83 -13.58 11.71
C ALA A 261 -16.71 -13.00 13.13
N ALA A 262 -16.10 -13.76 14.05
CA ALA A 262 -15.77 -13.28 15.39
C ALA A 262 -14.40 -12.62 15.41
N TYR A 263 -14.25 -11.53 16.15
CA TYR A 263 -13.02 -10.74 16.24
C TYR A 263 -12.45 -10.72 17.65
N ILE A 264 -11.13 -10.92 17.77
CA ILE A 264 -10.40 -10.88 19.04
C ILE A 264 -9.10 -10.08 18.83
N LEU A 265 -9.01 -8.88 19.39
CA LEU A 265 -7.81 -8.04 19.35
C LEU A 265 -7.10 -8.01 20.70
N SER A 266 -5.85 -7.55 20.75
CA SER A 266 -5.09 -7.34 21.99
C SER A 266 -4.85 -8.61 22.83
N HIS A 267 -4.79 -9.79 22.20
CA HIS A 267 -4.53 -11.05 22.90
C HIS A 267 -3.38 -11.82 22.25
N ASN A 268 -2.35 -12.14 23.02
CA ASN A 268 -1.28 -13.04 22.56
C ASN A 268 -1.80 -14.47 22.42
N ILE A 269 -1.26 -15.19 21.45
CA ILE A 269 -1.50 -16.64 21.30
C ILE A 269 -0.50 -17.39 22.16
N SER A 270 -1.00 -18.15 23.14
CA SER A 270 -0.16 -18.92 24.05
C SER A 270 0.27 -20.25 23.45
N SER A 271 -0.62 -20.92 22.71
CA SER A 271 -0.32 -22.17 22.02
C SER A 271 -1.23 -22.42 20.82
N VAL A 272 -0.69 -23.13 19.83
CA VAL A 272 -1.40 -23.68 18.68
C VAL A 272 -1.02 -25.14 18.58
N GLU A 273 -1.94 -26.03 18.92
CA GLU A 273 -1.67 -27.47 19.03
C GLU A 273 -2.75 -28.28 18.32
N PRO A 274 -2.44 -29.43 17.73
CA PRO A 274 -3.46 -30.38 17.30
C PRO A 274 -4.32 -30.81 18.51
N ASP A 275 -5.63 -30.95 18.29
CA ASP A 275 -6.53 -31.52 19.29
C ASP A 275 -6.24 -33.03 19.50
N GLN A 276 -6.82 -33.63 20.55
CA GLN A 276 -6.61 -35.02 20.97
C GLN A 276 -6.88 -36.03 19.84
N ASP A 277 -7.82 -35.72 18.94
CA ASP A 277 -8.17 -36.55 17.79
C ASP A 277 -7.27 -36.30 16.55
N GLY A 278 -6.39 -35.29 16.59
CA GLY A 278 -5.50 -34.89 15.50
C GLY A 278 -6.21 -34.31 14.27
N ARG A 279 -7.50 -33.98 14.38
CA ARG A 279 -8.34 -33.51 13.26
C ARG A 279 -8.57 -32.00 13.22
N LYS A 280 -8.45 -31.33 14.37
CA LYS A 280 -8.60 -29.88 14.51
C LYS A 280 -7.39 -29.29 15.21
N TYR A 281 -7.16 -28.00 15.02
CA TYR A 281 -6.28 -27.23 15.88
C TYR A 281 -7.05 -26.71 17.08
N ARG A 282 -6.41 -26.72 18.25
CA ARG A 282 -6.81 -26.00 19.45
C ARG A 282 -5.88 -24.79 19.61
N ILE A 283 -6.47 -23.61 19.71
CA ILE A 283 -5.75 -22.34 19.88
C ILE A 283 -6.12 -21.76 21.24
N SER A 284 -5.11 -21.47 22.04
CA SER A 284 -5.25 -20.88 23.36
C SER A 284 -4.73 -19.44 23.35
N LEU A 285 -5.46 -18.55 24.00
CA LEU A 285 -5.15 -17.12 24.07
C LEU A 285 -4.81 -16.74 25.50
N GLU A 286 -3.82 -15.87 25.67
CA GLU A 286 -3.43 -15.37 26.98
C GLU A 286 -4.58 -14.58 27.63
N GLY A 287 -4.89 -14.88 28.89
CA GLY A 287 -5.94 -14.20 29.64
C GLY A 287 -7.38 -14.66 29.35
N LEU A 288 -7.57 -15.67 28.49
CA LEU A 288 -8.87 -16.29 28.22
C LEU A 288 -8.86 -17.78 28.59
N ASP A 289 -9.83 -18.20 29.40
CA ASP A 289 -9.96 -19.60 29.84
C ASP A 289 -10.49 -20.52 28.72
N GLU A 290 -11.20 -19.96 27.73
CA GLU A 290 -11.77 -20.71 26.61
C GLU A 290 -10.80 -20.80 25.43
N SER A 291 -10.59 -22.02 24.93
CA SER A 291 -9.85 -22.25 23.69
C SER A 291 -10.75 -22.22 22.45
N LEU A 292 -10.18 -21.85 21.30
CA LEU A 292 -10.81 -21.99 20.00
C LEU A 292 -10.41 -23.33 19.36
N SER A 293 -11.33 -23.95 18.62
CA SER A 293 -11.05 -25.11 17.77
C SER A 293 -11.37 -24.80 16.30
N CYS A 294 -10.49 -25.22 15.39
CA CYS A 294 -10.69 -25.00 13.96
C CYS A 294 -10.08 -26.09 13.07
N ASP A 295 -10.56 -26.19 11.83
CA ASP A 295 -10.07 -27.14 10.84
C ASP A 295 -8.90 -26.57 10.01
N LEU A 296 -8.86 -25.25 9.83
CA LEU A 296 -7.84 -24.53 9.05
C LEU A 296 -7.32 -23.29 9.81
N ILE A 297 -6.02 -23.02 9.70
CA ILE A 297 -5.41 -21.77 10.16
C ILE A 297 -4.85 -21.00 8.96
N ILE A 298 -5.19 -19.72 8.86
CA ILE A 298 -4.49 -18.75 8.02
C ILE A 298 -3.63 -17.90 8.94
N SER A 299 -2.32 -17.88 8.76
CA SER A 299 -1.41 -17.22 9.70
C SER A 299 -0.46 -16.25 9.00
N SER A 300 -0.54 -14.98 9.40
CA SER A 300 0.41 -13.95 9.00
C SER A 300 1.80 -14.25 9.60
N PRO A 301 2.91 -13.84 8.95
CA PRO A 301 4.24 -14.05 9.50
C PRO A 301 4.43 -13.44 10.90
N GLY A 302 5.23 -14.12 11.72
CA GLY A 302 5.51 -13.72 13.11
C GLY A 302 4.54 -14.28 14.16
N TYR A 303 3.38 -14.80 13.74
CA TYR A 303 2.48 -15.55 14.62
C TYR A 303 3.01 -16.97 14.90
N PRO A 304 2.70 -17.56 16.08
CA PRO A 304 3.08 -18.93 16.39
C PRO A 304 2.53 -19.92 15.35
N SER A 305 3.35 -20.88 14.94
CA SER A 305 2.98 -21.92 13.97
C SER A 305 3.19 -23.30 14.61
N PRO A 306 2.25 -24.25 14.42
CA PRO A 306 2.38 -25.62 14.94
C PRO A 306 3.46 -26.41 14.20
N GLU A 307 3.79 -26.04 12.96
CA GLU A 307 4.86 -26.64 12.17
C GLU A 307 6.22 -26.05 12.53
N SER A 308 7.17 -26.89 12.93
CA SER A 308 8.57 -26.52 13.17
C SER A 308 9.20 -25.93 11.90
N PRO A 309 10.03 -24.87 11.98
CA PRO A 309 10.69 -24.30 10.81
C PRO A 309 11.61 -25.35 10.17
N SER A 310 11.23 -25.87 9.01
CA SER A 310 12.14 -26.63 8.15
C SER A 310 13.06 -25.64 7.40
N PRO A 311 14.38 -25.75 7.52
CA PRO A 311 15.31 -24.93 6.76
C PRO A 311 15.47 -25.52 5.34
N ALA A 312 14.59 -25.15 4.43
CA ALA A 312 14.78 -25.44 3.00
C ALA A 312 14.19 -24.33 2.13
N ALA A 313 14.94 -23.23 1.97
CA ALA A 313 14.60 -22.19 1.01
C ALA A 313 14.56 -22.80 -0.40
N THR A 314 13.39 -22.79 -1.05
CA THR A 314 13.29 -23.04 -2.48
C THR A 314 13.09 -21.69 -3.15
N ASP A 315 14.06 -21.30 -3.99
CA ASP A 315 14.01 -20.08 -4.79
C ASP A 315 12.83 -20.14 -5.77
N ILE A 316 11.74 -19.45 -5.44
CA ILE A 316 10.80 -18.94 -6.44
C ILE A 316 11.16 -17.47 -6.62
N ALA A 317 11.95 -17.20 -7.65
CA ALA A 317 12.30 -15.87 -8.09
C ALA A 317 11.06 -15.14 -8.61
N THR A 318 10.82 -13.91 -8.09
CA THR A 318 10.34 -12.71 -8.83
C THR A 318 9.91 -11.54 -7.92
N SER A 319 10.25 -11.50 -6.62
CA SER A 319 10.17 -10.27 -5.82
C SER A 319 11.56 -9.87 -5.30
N SER A 320 11.92 -8.61 -5.50
CA SER A 320 13.17 -8.02 -5.03
C SER A 320 13.15 -7.95 -3.49
N ASN A 321 13.68 -9.00 -2.85
CA ASN A 321 13.75 -9.15 -1.38
C ASN A 321 14.86 -8.30 -0.75
N HIS A 322 14.79 -6.98 -0.91
CA HIS A 322 15.69 -6.06 -0.21
C HIS A 322 14.97 -5.40 0.98
N ALA A 323 15.74 -5.06 2.02
CA ALA A 323 15.24 -4.22 3.10
C ALA A 323 14.92 -2.81 2.59
N ILE A 324 14.14 -2.05 3.36
CA ILE A 324 13.73 -0.69 3.02
C ILE A 324 13.94 0.19 4.25
N ALA A 325 14.75 1.24 4.09
CA ALA A 325 14.78 2.31 5.08
C ALA A 325 13.52 3.16 4.92
N ARG A 326 12.79 3.38 6.00
CA ARG A 326 11.59 4.22 6.05
C ARG A 326 11.72 5.35 7.05
N ALA A 327 11.09 6.48 6.73
CA ALA A 327 10.85 7.54 7.69
C ALA A 327 9.43 8.07 7.58
N ILE A 328 8.83 8.35 8.73
CA ILE A 328 7.54 9.01 8.87
C ILE A 328 7.81 10.34 9.54
N THR A 329 7.57 11.45 8.85
CA THR A 329 7.89 12.79 9.35
C THR A 329 6.69 13.72 9.24
N VAL A 330 6.39 14.47 10.29
CA VAL A 330 5.32 15.48 10.32
C VAL A 330 5.91 16.88 10.23
N ILE A 331 5.36 17.68 9.32
CA ILE A 331 5.71 19.09 9.13
C ILE A 331 4.46 19.97 9.23
N ASP A 332 4.64 21.29 9.32
CA ASP A 332 3.58 22.28 9.48
C ASP A 332 3.57 23.37 8.43
N SER A 333 4.21 23.12 7.30
CA SER A 333 4.25 24.01 6.16
C SER A 333 4.14 23.21 4.86
N PRO A 334 3.42 23.71 3.84
CA PRO A 334 3.18 22.98 2.61
C PRO A 334 4.45 22.88 1.76
N LEU A 335 4.56 21.82 0.98
CA LEU A 335 5.57 21.70 -0.07
C LEU A 335 5.13 22.47 -1.32
N SER A 336 6.12 22.99 -2.07
CA SER A 336 5.88 23.62 -3.37
C SER A 336 6.69 22.95 -4.46
N PHE A 337 5.98 22.45 -5.47
CA PHE A 337 6.59 21.89 -6.68
C PHE A 337 6.62 22.93 -7.82
N SER A 338 6.96 24.18 -7.49
CA SER A 338 7.15 25.23 -8.48
C SER A 338 8.51 25.10 -9.15
N THR A 339 8.53 25.17 -10.49
CA THR A 339 9.77 25.31 -11.24
C THR A 339 10.33 26.73 -11.09
N PRO A 340 11.65 26.90 -10.84
CA PRO A 340 12.27 28.23 -10.86
C PRO A 340 12.11 28.85 -12.26
N GLY A 341 11.32 29.93 -12.37
CA GLY A 341 11.14 30.68 -13.62
C GLY A 341 9.74 30.64 -14.25
N ALA A 342 8.77 29.92 -13.66
CA ALA A 342 7.37 30.08 -14.02
C ALA A 342 6.82 31.37 -13.38
N SER A 343 7.08 32.52 -14.00
CA SER A 343 6.25 33.71 -13.77
C SER A 343 4.79 33.37 -14.10
N SER A 344 3.88 33.90 -13.30
CA SER A 344 2.43 33.78 -13.43
C SER A 344 1.89 34.51 -14.68
N ASP A 345 2.37 34.15 -15.87
CA ASP A 345 1.86 34.65 -17.16
C ASP A 345 1.09 33.54 -17.88
N SER A 346 -0.08 33.21 -17.33
CA SER A 346 -1.11 32.49 -18.07
C SER A 346 -2.50 32.93 -17.62
N ALA A 347 -2.79 34.21 -17.78
CA ALA A 347 -4.15 34.68 -18.04
C ALA A 347 -4.17 35.10 -19.52
N ILE A 348 -4.56 34.18 -20.41
CA ILE A 348 -4.98 34.56 -21.75
C ILE A 348 -6.46 34.94 -21.61
N ASP A 349 -6.71 36.24 -21.59
CA ASP A 349 -8.05 36.82 -21.70
C ASP A 349 -8.74 36.32 -22.98
N ILE A 350 -9.77 35.50 -22.82
CA ILE A 350 -10.79 35.31 -23.85
C ILE A 350 -11.96 36.23 -23.45
N PRO A 351 -12.30 37.27 -24.23
CA PRO A 351 -13.43 38.11 -23.89
C PRO A 351 -14.73 37.34 -24.17
N ALA A 352 -15.34 36.81 -23.12
CA ALA A 352 -16.71 36.30 -23.16
C ALA A 352 -17.68 37.46 -22.91
N ALA A 353 -18.73 37.51 -23.72
CA ALA A 353 -19.77 38.53 -23.69
C ALA A 353 -20.51 38.58 -22.34
N GLU A 354 -20.91 39.80 -21.99
CA GLU A 354 -21.62 40.19 -20.77
C GLU A 354 -22.88 39.36 -20.50
N GLU A 355 -22.89 38.62 -19.39
CA GLU A 355 -24.10 38.41 -18.59
C GLU A 355 -23.76 38.64 -17.11
N ALA A 356 -24.53 39.53 -16.49
CA ALA A 356 -24.31 40.05 -15.15
C ALA A 356 -24.76 39.06 -14.07
N GLY A 357 -23.87 38.71 -13.14
CA GLY A 357 -24.24 38.02 -11.90
C GLY A 357 -23.07 37.49 -11.08
N VAL A 358 -22.82 38.13 -9.94
CA VAL A 358 -21.97 37.70 -8.80
C VAL A 358 -20.45 37.67 -9.06
N GLN A 359 -19.77 38.70 -8.56
CA GLN A 359 -18.31 38.75 -8.45
C GLN A 359 -17.87 37.87 -7.26
N GLU A 360 -17.37 36.66 -7.53
CA GLU A 360 -16.41 36.03 -6.63
C GLU A 360 -15.01 36.58 -6.98
N GLU A 361 -14.38 37.28 -6.04
CA GLU A 361 -12.97 37.64 -6.12
C GLU A 361 -12.12 36.36 -6.09
N GLN A 362 -11.82 35.80 -7.26
CA GLN A 362 -10.82 34.75 -7.39
C GLN A 362 -9.41 35.38 -7.34
N THR A 363 -8.91 35.60 -6.13
CA THR A 363 -7.48 35.73 -5.88
C THR A 363 -6.78 34.44 -6.33
N PRO A 364 -5.68 34.49 -7.12
CA PRO A 364 -4.96 33.29 -7.51
C PRO A 364 -4.21 32.74 -6.28
N SER A 365 -4.84 31.83 -5.55
CA SER A 365 -4.19 31.11 -4.46
C SER A 365 -3.05 30.27 -5.04
N LYS A 366 -1.82 30.46 -4.56
CA LYS A 366 -0.77 29.43 -4.70
C LYS A 366 -1.39 28.12 -4.19
N GLN A 367 -1.65 27.16 -5.09
CA GLN A 367 -2.22 25.87 -4.67
C GLN A 367 -1.23 25.18 -3.72
N GLU A 368 -1.59 25.15 -2.45
CA GLU A 368 -0.92 24.33 -1.44
C GLU A 368 -1.06 22.88 -1.87
N LEU A 369 0.07 22.17 -1.92
CA LEU A 369 0.09 20.78 -2.34
C LEU A 369 -0.39 19.90 -1.19
N ASP A 370 -1.45 19.14 -1.41
CA ASP A 370 -2.06 18.32 -0.37
C ASP A 370 -1.61 16.86 -0.48
N THR A 371 -1.64 16.28 -1.68
CA THR A 371 -1.12 14.93 -1.92
C THR A 371 -0.17 14.89 -3.10
N ALA A 372 1.04 14.38 -2.89
CA ALA A 372 1.97 14.19 -3.99
C ALA A 372 3.02 13.12 -3.72
N LEU A 373 3.67 12.69 -4.81
CA LEU A 373 4.78 11.76 -4.77
C LEU A 373 6.02 12.45 -5.35
N LEU A 374 7.05 12.58 -4.53
CA LEU A 374 8.35 13.08 -4.94
C LEU A 374 9.32 11.92 -5.10
N VAL A 375 9.93 11.80 -6.26
CA VAL A 375 10.86 10.74 -6.61
C VAL A 375 12.27 11.31 -6.70
N PHE A 376 13.23 10.63 -6.07
CA PHE A 376 14.66 10.88 -6.15
C PHE A 376 15.31 9.75 -6.94
N PRO A 377 15.61 9.94 -8.25
CA PRO A 377 16.33 8.96 -9.03
C PRO A 377 17.70 8.60 -8.40
N PRO A 378 18.25 7.41 -8.70
CA PRO A 378 19.60 7.06 -8.25
C PRO A 378 20.61 8.13 -8.65
N SER A 379 21.54 8.46 -7.76
CA SER A 379 22.58 9.49 -7.97
C SER A 379 22.06 10.93 -8.19
N SER A 380 20.77 11.21 -7.97
CA SER A 380 20.22 12.57 -8.10
C SER A 380 20.55 13.50 -6.92
N LEU A 381 20.94 12.94 -5.78
CA LEU A 381 21.15 13.67 -4.53
C LEU A 381 22.53 13.36 -3.94
N PRO A 382 23.36 14.38 -3.61
CA PRO A 382 24.61 14.15 -2.89
C PRO A 382 24.36 13.50 -1.53
N GLY A 383 25.08 12.41 -1.23
CA GLY A 383 24.87 11.61 -0.02
C GLY A 383 23.67 10.66 -0.08
N GLY A 384 22.90 10.67 -1.18
CA GLY A 384 21.89 9.66 -1.46
C GLY A 384 22.47 8.40 -2.12
N SER A 385 21.61 7.39 -2.29
CA SER A 385 21.91 6.14 -2.99
C SER A 385 22.26 6.37 -4.47
N SER A 386 23.29 5.66 -4.93
CA SER A 386 23.67 5.62 -6.35
C SER A 386 22.98 4.50 -7.13
N GLN A 387 22.30 3.58 -6.45
CA GLN A 387 21.72 2.38 -7.06
C GLN A 387 20.20 2.35 -7.04
N ALA A 388 19.60 2.90 -5.98
CA ALA A 388 18.17 2.85 -5.75
C ALA A 388 17.54 4.25 -5.82
N ALA A 389 16.35 4.32 -6.39
CA ALA A 389 15.48 5.47 -6.26
C ALA A 389 14.89 5.53 -4.85
N ALA A 390 14.73 6.73 -4.31
CA ALA A 390 13.97 6.96 -3.08
C ALA A 390 12.70 7.74 -3.40
N ASP A 391 11.64 7.49 -2.63
CA ASP A 391 10.35 8.13 -2.83
C ASP A 391 9.87 8.79 -1.54
N VAL A 392 9.13 9.90 -1.70
CA VAL A 392 8.47 10.61 -0.61
C VAL A 392 7.01 10.83 -0.95
N LEU A 393 6.12 10.09 -0.29
CA LEU A 393 4.69 10.33 -0.35
C LEU A 393 4.32 11.42 0.66
N VAL A 394 3.63 12.45 0.16
CA VAL A 394 3.16 13.60 0.92
C VAL A 394 1.66 13.47 1.09
N THR A 395 1.17 13.59 2.34
CA THR A 395 -0.26 13.60 2.64
C THR A 395 -0.60 14.71 3.63
N GLY A 396 -1.45 15.65 3.21
CA GLY A 396 -1.94 16.78 4.00
C GLY A 396 -3.34 16.57 4.59
N GLU A 397 -4.03 17.68 4.87
CA GLU A 397 -5.37 17.71 5.44
C GLU A 397 -6.41 17.01 4.57
N GLY A 398 -6.33 17.14 3.25
CA GLY A 398 -7.32 16.60 2.33
C GLY A 398 -7.24 15.08 2.16
N SER A 399 -6.19 14.42 2.65
CA SER A 399 -6.18 12.95 2.81
C SER A 399 -6.83 12.51 4.13
N MET A 400 -7.22 13.44 5.00
CA MET A 400 -7.70 13.18 6.36
C MET A 400 -6.71 12.41 7.24
N SER A 401 -5.43 12.34 6.84
CA SER A 401 -4.38 11.64 7.60
C SER A 401 -3.71 12.55 8.62
N ALA A 402 -3.77 13.87 8.40
CA ALA A 402 -3.18 14.89 9.24
C ALA A 402 -4.20 16.01 9.53
N PRO A 403 -4.09 16.69 10.68
CA PRO A 403 -4.93 17.85 10.95
C PRO A 403 -4.57 19.04 10.05
N LYS A 404 -5.48 20.01 10.03
CA LYS A 404 -5.32 21.25 9.28
C LYS A 404 -3.95 21.92 9.49
N GLY A 405 -3.32 22.28 8.37
CA GLY A 405 -2.02 22.93 8.35
C GLY A 405 -0.85 22.02 8.76
N LYS A 406 -1.04 20.69 8.72
CA LYS A 406 0.02 19.69 8.92
C LYS A 406 0.07 18.75 7.72
N TRP A 407 1.27 18.23 7.46
CA TRP A 407 1.51 17.22 6.43
C TRP A 407 2.35 16.09 7.01
N ILE A 408 2.09 14.87 6.55
CA ILE A 408 2.92 13.69 6.81
C ILE A 408 3.72 13.38 5.55
N LEU A 409 5.01 13.19 5.73
CA LEU A 409 5.98 12.78 4.73
C LEU A 409 6.37 11.33 5.02
N TYR A 410 6.16 10.45 4.05
CA TYR A 410 6.57 9.06 4.11
C TYR A 410 7.72 8.83 3.15
N LEU A 411 8.94 8.71 3.68
CA LEU A 411 10.14 8.45 2.91
C LEU A 411 10.39 6.94 2.84
N SER A 412 10.77 6.46 1.66
CA SER A 412 11.14 5.05 1.44
C SER A 412 12.38 4.97 0.56
N LEU A 413 13.37 4.19 1.00
CA LEU A 413 14.59 3.89 0.25
C LEU A 413 14.87 2.37 0.28
N PRO A 414 14.69 1.68 -0.86
CA PRO A 414 15.22 0.35 -1.11
C PRO A 414 16.74 0.23 -0.81
N LEU A 415 17.11 -0.78 -0.03
CA LEU A 415 18.50 -1.07 0.35
C LEU A 415 19.05 -2.25 -0.48
N LEU A 416 19.49 -1.95 -1.70
CA LEU A 416 20.03 -2.96 -2.63
C LEU A 416 21.40 -3.53 -2.21
N GLU A 417 22.09 -2.83 -1.31
CA GLU A 417 23.35 -3.26 -0.72
C GLU A 417 23.20 -3.42 0.79
N GLN A 418 23.99 -4.33 1.37
CA GLN A 418 24.07 -4.45 2.81
C GLN A 418 24.72 -3.19 3.39
N THR A 419 24.07 -2.61 4.39
CA THR A 419 24.57 -1.44 5.10
C THR A 419 24.51 -1.66 6.61
N SER A 420 25.44 -0.99 7.31
CA SER A 420 25.46 -0.92 8.78
C SER A 420 25.00 0.45 9.30
N GLU A 421 24.65 1.36 8.38
CA GLU A 421 24.15 2.68 8.72
C GLU A 421 22.73 2.60 9.28
N SER A 422 22.41 3.51 10.20
CA SER A 422 21.06 3.63 10.73
C SER A 422 20.08 4.13 9.67
N ALA A 423 18.80 3.78 9.81
CA ALA A 423 17.70 4.31 9.00
C ALA A 423 17.73 5.85 8.89
N GLU A 424 17.98 6.52 10.01
CA GLU A 424 18.05 7.98 10.07
C GLU A 424 19.20 8.54 9.23
N ALA A 425 20.40 7.99 9.34
CA ALA A 425 21.55 8.41 8.54
C ALA A 425 21.29 8.24 7.02
N LEU A 426 20.70 7.11 6.62
CA LEU A 426 20.41 6.80 5.21
C LEU A 426 19.37 7.75 4.61
N LEU A 427 18.36 8.14 5.40
CA LEU A 427 17.23 8.96 4.93
C LEU A 427 17.40 10.46 5.17
N ARG A 428 18.37 10.87 6.01
CA ARG A 428 18.60 12.28 6.33
C ARG A 428 18.81 13.16 5.09
N PRO A 429 19.64 12.76 4.10
CA PRO A 429 19.82 13.58 2.90
C PRO A 429 18.51 13.85 2.16
N TYR A 430 17.66 12.82 2.02
CA TYR A 430 16.37 12.91 1.32
C TYR A 430 15.36 13.75 2.11
N LEU A 431 15.34 13.61 3.43
CA LEU A 431 14.52 14.45 4.30
C LEU A 431 14.92 15.92 4.20
N ASP A 432 16.21 16.23 4.34
CA ASP A 432 16.71 17.60 4.27
C ASP A 432 16.46 18.23 2.89
N ALA A 433 16.63 17.46 1.80
CA ALA A 433 16.31 17.89 0.44
C ALA A 433 14.80 18.17 0.25
N THR A 434 13.94 17.33 0.84
CA THR A 434 12.49 17.51 0.81
C THR A 434 12.06 18.74 1.62
N LEU A 435 12.66 18.96 2.80
CA LEU A 435 12.43 20.15 3.61
C LEU A 435 12.87 21.43 2.90
N GLY A 436 13.87 21.35 2.03
CA GLY A 436 14.28 22.45 1.15
C GLY A 436 13.23 22.87 0.10
N LEU A 437 12.17 22.07 -0.10
CA LEU A 437 11.04 22.37 -1.00
C LEU A 437 9.83 22.97 -0.27
N VAL A 438 9.90 23.10 1.05
CA VAL A 438 8.83 23.69 1.86
C VAL A 438 8.74 25.18 1.56
N VAL A 439 7.51 25.69 1.43
CA VAL A 439 7.27 27.13 1.27
C VAL A 439 7.74 27.84 2.54
N PRO A 440 8.76 28.72 2.47
CA PRO A 440 9.25 29.41 3.65
C PRO A 440 8.19 30.39 4.16
N ASP A 441 7.98 30.40 5.48
CA ASP A 441 7.19 31.43 6.14
C ASP A 441 7.92 32.79 5.97
N PRO A 442 7.31 33.80 5.33
CA PRO A 442 7.92 35.12 5.16
C PRO A 442 8.28 35.80 6.50
N ALA A 443 7.70 35.36 7.62
CA ALA A 443 7.98 35.87 8.96
C ALA A 443 9.16 35.16 9.68
N SER A 444 9.66 34.04 9.15
CA SER A 444 10.70 33.23 9.81
C SER A 444 11.91 33.01 8.90
N SER A 445 13.10 33.33 9.41
CA SER A 445 14.37 33.01 8.74
C SER A 445 14.96 31.65 9.15
N VAL A 446 14.22 30.86 9.94
CA VAL A 446 14.68 29.57 10.48
C VAL A 446 14.34 28.46 9.48
N PRO A 447 15.28 27.55 9.15
CA PRO A 447 14.98 26.38 8.34
C PRO A 447 13.85 25.55 8.95
N VAL A 448 12.90 25.12 8.13
CA VAL A 448 11.77 24.30 8.58
C VAL A 448 12.31 23.03 9.23
N GLN A 449 11.88 22.75 10.45
CA GLN A 449 12.22 21.54 11.18
C GLN A 449 11.00 20.64 11.26
N PRO A 450 11.18 19.31 11.19
CA PRO A 450 10.14 18.36 11.53
C PRO A 450 9.56 18.62 12.92
N LEU A 451 8.24 18.52 13.04
CA LEU A 451 7.56 18.48 14.33
C LEU A 451 7.79 17.14 15.04
N PHE A 452 7.89 16.07 14.26
CA PHE A 452 8.09 14.71 14.72
C PHE A 452 8.61 13.84 13.59
N SER A 453 9.50 12.91 13.89
CA SER A 453 9.99 11.92 12.95
C SER A 453 10.15 10.56 13.63
N VAL A 454 9.91 9.49 12.87
CA VAL A 454 10.28 8.10 13.20
C VAL A 454 11.06 7.55 12.01
N PHE A 455 12.18 6.89 12.26
CA PHE A 455 13.02 6.22 11.26
C PHE A 455 13.14 4.74 11.61
N TYR A 456 13.13 3.86 10.62
CA TYR A 456 13.31 2.42 10.83
C TYR A 456 13.73 1.73 9.53
N ILE A 457 14.27 0.52 9.62
CA ILE A 457 14.50 -0.38 8.49
C ILE A 457 13.48 -1.52 8.60
N GLU A 458 12.68 -1.68 7.55
CA GLU A 458 11.79 -2.82 7.35
C GLU A 458 12.51 -3.88 6.52
N HIS A 459 12.59 -5.10 7.04
CA HIS A 459 13.15 -6.26 6.35
C HIS A 459 12.05 -7.07 5.67
N PRO A 460 12.34 -7.69 4.51
CA PRO A 460 11.40 -8.61 3.88
C PRO A 460 11.10 -9.78 4.80
N GLU A 461 9.90 -10.32 4.68
CA GLU A 461 9.48 -11.47 5.47
C GLU A 461 10.32 -12.69 5.11
N SER A 462 10.94 -13.32 6.11
CA SER A 462 11.67 -14.56 5.91
C SER A 462 10.66 -15.66 5.55
N LEU A 463 10.63 -16.03 4.27
CA LEU A 463 9.85 -17.16 3.79
C LEU A 463 10.41 -18.44 4.42
N ALA A 464 9.70 -18.98 5.42
CA ALA A 464 9.90 -20.38 5.77
C ALA A 464 9.48 -21.23 4.56
N ALA A 465 10.23 -22.29 4.30
CA ALA A 465 9.95 -23.25 3.24
C ALA A 465 8.46 -23.64 3.21
N ALA A 466 7.86 -23.68 2.01
CA ALA A 466 6.61 -24.42 1.86
C ALA A 466 6.85 -25.86 2.34
N PRO A 467 5.92 -26.47 3.11
CA PRO A 467 6.07 -27.85 3.51
C PRO A 467 6.27 -28.71 2.26
N SER A 468 7.28 -29.57 2.28
CA SER A 468 7.47 -30.58 1.25
C SER A 468 6.15 -31.33 1.10
N THR A 469 5.69 -31.50 -0.15
CA THR A 469 4.55 -32.37 -0.50
C THR A 469 4.86 -33.79 -0.05
N GLY A 470 4.54 -34.09 1.20
CA GLY A 470 4.86 -35.31 1.90
C GLY A 470 3.95 -35.39 3.11
N ASP A 471 2.98 -36.30 3.01
CA ASP A 471 1.88 -36.58 3.91
C ASP A 471 0.75 -35.54 3.95
N ALA A 472 -0.40 -35.99 3.43
CA ALA A 472 -1.70 -35.37 3.61
C ALA A 472 -2.10 -35.45 5.09
N SER A 473 -1.52 -34.56 5.89
CA SER A 473 -2.06 -34.16 7.19
C SER A 473 -3.48 -33.64 6.96
N ALA A 474 -4.45 -34.10 7.76
CA ALA A 474 -5.82 -33.56 7.76
C ALA A 474 -5.86 -32.08 8.20
N LEU A 475 -4.78 -31.61 8.83
CA LEU A 475 -4.63 -30.26 9.34
C LEU A 475 -3.81 -29.42 8.38
N SER A 476 -4.27 -28.20 8.07
CA SER A 476 -3.59 -27.28 7.16
C SER A 476 -3.34 -25.92 7.82
N VAL A 477 -2.14 -25.38 7.62
CA VAL A 477 -1.79 -23.98 7.93
C VAL A 477 -1.43 -23.31 6.62
N LEU A 478 -2.15 -22.25 6.27
CA LEU A 478 -1.88 -21.45 5.08
C LEU A 478 -1.20 -20.15 5.50
N ARG A 479 -0.12 -19.81 4.79
CA ARG A 479 0.56 -18.52 4.95
C ARG A 479 0.35 -17.67 3.70
N PRO A 480 -0.05 -16.39 3.85
CA PRO A 480 -0.10 -15.50 2.71
C PRO A 480 1.32 -15.28 2.18
N PRO A 481 1.50 -15.23 0.84
CA PRO A 481 2.77 -14.79 0.29
C PRO A 481 2.98 -13.29 0.59
N PRO A 482 4.23 -12.82 0.66
CA PRO A 482 4.53 -11.42 0.90
C PRO A 482 3.94 -10.56 -0.23
N SER A 483 3.40 -9.40 0.14
CA SER A 483 2.93 -8.42 -0.83
C SER A 483 4.10 -7.64 -1.44
N SER A 484 3.89 -7.10 -2.65
CA SER A 484 4.85 -6.19 -3.29
C SER A 484 5.21 -5.04 -2.36
N ILE A 485 6.48 -4.68 -2.35
CA ILE A 485 7.01 -3.56 -1.58
C ILE A 485 6.92 -2.22 -2.32
N LEU A 486 6.58 -2.24 -3.62
CA LEU A 486 6.42 -1.03 -4.41
C LEU A 486 5.16 -0.28 -3.96
N ILE A 487 5.32 1.02 -3.73
CA ILE A 487 4.27 1.92 -3.23
C ILE A 487 2.98 1.88 -4.07
N SER A 488 3.09 1.57 -5.36
CA SER A 488 2.00 1.54 -6.34
C SER A 488 1.41 0.14 -6.60
N GLU A 489 2.00 -0.91 -6.05
CA GLU A 489 1.57 -2.30 -6.29
C GLU A 489 1.19 -3.06 -5.03
N GLN A 490 1.64 -2.61 -3.85
CA GLN A 490 1.38 -3.28 -2.58
C GLN A 490 -0.09 -3.63 -2.38
N ALA A 491 -0.97 -2.65 -2.64
CA ALA A 491 -2.41 -2.77 -2.50
C ALA A 491 -3.01 -3.89 -3.38
N ASP A 492 -2.63 -3.91 -4.66
CA ASP A 492 -3.15 -4.89 -5.62
C ASP A 492 -2.51 -6.26 -5.42
N SER A 493 -1.23 -6.32 -5.03
CA SER A 493 -0.57 -7.56 -4.66
C SER A 493 -1.25 -8.21 -3.46
N ALA A 494 -1.64 -7.45 -2.43
CA ALA A 494 -2.40 -7.98 -1.30
C ALA A 494 -3.77 -8.56 -1.73
N ALA A 495 -4.49 -7.88 -2.62
CA ALA A 495 -5.77 -8.38 -3.14
C ALA A 495 -5.61 -9.68 -3.95
N VAL A 496 -4.61 -9.77 -4.83
CA VAL A 496 -4.29 -11.00 -5.59
C VAL A 496 -3.88 -12.14 -4.64
N ASN A 497 -3.05 -11.84 -3.65
CA ASN A 497 -2.61 -12.80 -2.64
C ASN A 497 -3.82 -13.34 -1.84
N ALA A 498 -4.76 -12.46 -1.49
CA ALA A 498 -5.96 -12.82 -0.75
C ALA A 498 -6.90 -13.73 -1.55
N GLU A 499 -7.09 -13.46 -2.84
CA GLU A 499 -7.89 -14.34 -3.72
C GLU A 499 -7.25 -15.72 -3.85
N ALA A 500 -5.94 -15.78 -4.08
CA ALA A 500 -5.21 -17.06 -4.15
C ALA A 500 -5.31 -17.83 -2.81
N LEU A 501 -5.23 -17.12 -1.69
CA LEU A 501 -5.35 -17.69 -0.35
C LEU A 501 -6.76 -18.22 -0.08
N PHE A 502 -7.79 -17.48 -0.50
CA PHE A 502 -9.19 -17.91 -0.41
C PHE A 502 -9.42 -19.24 -1.14
N TRP A 503 -8.99 -19.36 -2.40
CA TRP A 503 -9.19 -20.60 -3.15
C TRP A 503 -8.45 -21.80 -2.54
N LYS A 504 -7.24 -21.59 -2.01
CA LYS A 504 -6.51 -22.61 -1.24
C LYS A 504 -7.27 -23.02 0.03
N ALA A 505 -7.80 -22.05 0.77
CA ALA A 505 -8.58 -22.29 1.98
C ALA A 505 -9.87 -23.08 1.69
N VAL A 506 -10.63 -22.67 0.66
CA VAL A 506 -11.83 -23.40 0.23
C VAL A 506 -11.50 -24.84 -0.16
N GLY A 507 -10.40 -25.05 -0.89
CA GLY A 507 -9.93 -26.40 -1.25
C GLY A 507 -9.60 -27.25 -0.02
N ALA A 508 -8.86 -26.70 0.94
CA ALA A 508 -8.49 -27.38 2.18
C ALA A 508 -9.72 -27.74 3.03
N LEU A 509 -10.66 -26.80 3.21
CA LEU A 509 -11.92 -27.01 3.93
C LEU A 509 -12.78 -28.07 3.25
N LYS A 510 -12.85 -28.06 1.91
CA LYS A 510 -13.59 -29.08 1.15
C LYS A 510 -13.01 -30.48 1.36
N ALA A 511 -11.68 -30.61 1.45
CA ALA A 511 -10.98 -31.88 1.64
C ALA A 511 -11.26 -32.52 3.01
N VAL A 512 -11.49 -31.71 4.06
CA VAL A 512 -11.89 -32.18 5.40
C VAL A 512 -13.41 -32.31 5.57
N GLY A 513 -14.18 -32.17 4.48
CA GLY A 513 -15.63 -32.34 4.48
C GLY A 513 -16.42 -31.13 4.96
N ARG A 514 -15.78 -29.96 5.15
CA ARG A 514 -16.49 -28.72 5.45
C ARG A 514 -17.11 -28.14 4.18
N ARG A 515 -18.33 -27.61 4.34
CA ARG A 515 -19.09 -26.91 3.30
C ARG A 515 -19.60 -25.60 3.88
N PRO A 516 -19.60 -24.51 3.10
CA PRO A 516 -20.15 -23.25 3.56
C PRO A 516 -21.66 -23.37 3.78
N LYS A 517 -22.17 -22.59 4.72
CA LYS A 517 -23.61 -22.53 5.01
C LYS A 517 -24.11 -21.11 4.90
N ARG A 518 -25.26 -20.92 4.25
CA ARG A 518 -25.94 -19.62 4.18
C ARG A 518 -27.26 -19.70 4.96
N ARG A 519 -27.57 -18.64 5.72
CA ARG A 519 -28.90 -18.46 6.30
C ARG A 519 -29.84 -17.97 5.22
N MET A 520 -30.94 -18.68 5.00
CA MET A 520 -32.09 -18.16 4.26
C MET A 520 -33.11 -17.60 5.25
N ASP A 521 -33.64 -16.41 4.96
CA ASP A 521 -34.72 -15.81 5.74
C ASP A 521 -36.04 -16.02 4.99
N ASP A 522 -36.62 -17.20 5.20
CA ASP A 522 -37.87 -17.60 4.53
C ASP A 522 -39.09 -17.33 5.44
N GLY A 523 -39.02 -16.31 6.31
CA GLY A 523 -40.12 -15.75 7.09
C GLY A 523 -40.73 -16.63 8.19
N GLU A 524 -40.60 -17.96 8.12
CA GLU A 524 -41.18 -18.88 9.11
C GLU A 524 -40.25 -20.03 9.56
N ASP A 525 -39.14 -20.32 8.87
CA ASP A 525 -38.17 -21.35 9.28
C ASP A 525 -36.72 -20.92 9.02
N MET A 526 -35.90 -20.84 10.08
CA MET A 526 -34.48 -20.44 10.00
C MET A 526 -33.61 -21.68 9.72
N GLY A 527 -33.52 -22.09 8.45
CA GLY A 527 -32.65 -23.16 7.99
C GLY A 527 -31.23 -22.68 7.59
N GLU A 528 -30.22 -23.52 7.80
CA GLU A 528 -28.89 -23.37 7.18
C GLU A 528 -28.75 -24.38 6.04
N GLU A 529 -28.64 -23.93 4.80
CA GLU A 529 -28.37 -24.79 3.64
C GLU A 529 -26.89 -24.76 3.24
N GLU A 530 -26.38 -25.90 2.76
CA GLU A 530 -25.05 -25.98 2.17
C GLU A 530 -25.03 -25.31 0.80
N VAL A 531 -24.09 -24.39 0.58
CA VAL A 531 -23.98 -23.63 -0.67
C VAL A 531 -22.66 -23.94 -1.38
N GLU A 532 -22.67 -23.93 -2.71
CA GLU A 532 -21.44 -24.05 -3.50
C GLU A 532 -20.76 -22.69 -3.66
N VAL A 533 -19.43 -22.67 -3.50
CA VAL A 533 -18.62 -21.46 -3.72
C VAL A 533 -18.38 -21.29 -5.22
N GLU A 534 -19.16 -20.43 -5.87
CA GLU A 534 -19.07 -20.16 -7.31
C GLU A 534 -18.04 -19.08 -7.67
N GLY A 535 -17.64 -18.22 -6.72
CA GLY A 535 -16.72 -17.12 -6.95
C GLY A 535 -16.07 -16.58 -5.68
N PHE A 536 -15.08 -15.70 -5.86
CA PHE A 536 -14.36 -15.06 -4.75
C PHE A 536 -15.24 -14.12 -3.93
N TRP A 537 -16.12 -13.37 -4.61
CA TRP A 537 -17.17 -12.57 -3.98
C TRP A 537 -18.54 -13.07 -4.43
N PRO A 538 -19.47 -13.37 -3.51
CA PRO A 538 -20.86 -13.59 -3.89
C PRO A 538 -21.46 -12.29 -4.45
N PRO A 539 -22.50 -12.37 -5.31
CA PRO A 539 -23.24 -11.20 -5.76
C PRO A 539 -23.67 -10.35 -4.57
N LEU A 540 -23.55 -9.03 -4.68
CA LEU A 540 -24.11 -8.14 -3.68
C LEU A 540 -25.63 -8.29 -3.72
N ASP A 541 -26.24 -8.50 -2.55
CA ASP A 541 -27.69 -8.45 -2.44
C ASP A 541 -28.14 -7.07 -2.96
N THR A 542 -29.07 -7.07 -3.91
CA THR A 542 -29.67 -5.83 -4.41
C THR A 542 -30.39 -5.20 -3.24
N LEU A 543 -29.85 -4.12 -2.69
CA LEU A 543 -30.64 -3.27 -1.81
C LEU A 543 -31.82 -2.76 -2.63
N ASP A 544 -32.98 -2.75 -2.00
CA ASP A 544 -34.24 -2.24 -2.52
C ASP A 544 -34.05 -0.90 -3.24
N ASP A 545 -34.92 -0.70 -4.24
CA ASP A 545 -35.01 0.46 -5.13
C ASP A 545 -34.57 1.77 -4.44
N PRO A 546 -33.78 2.66 -5.09
CA PRO A 546 -33.42 3.97 -4.55
C PRO A 546 -34.62 4.94 -4.37
N LEU A 547 -35.85 4.41 -4.33
CA LEU A 547 -37.10 5.10 -4.05
C LEU A 547 -37.56 4.97 -2.59
N ASP A 548 -36.89 4.19 -1.74
CA ASP A 548 -37.30 4.02 -0.33
C ASP A 548 -36.68 5.00 0.66
N ASP A 549 -35.84 5.93 0.21
CA ASP A 549 -35.45 7.12 0.98
C ASP A 549 -36.08 8.38 0.37
N TRP A 550 -37.36 8.63 0.70
CA TRP A 550 -38.03 9.94 0.53
C TRP A 550 -37.98 10.78 1.81
#